data_AF-A0A968KQE5-F1
#
_entry.id   AF-A0A968KQE5-F1
#
_cell.length_a   1.000
_cell.length_b   1.000
_cell.length_c   1.000
_cell.angle_alpha   90.00
_cell.angle_beta   90.00
_cell.angle_gamma   90.00
#
_symmetry.space_group_name_H-M   'P 1'
#
loop_
_entity.id
_entity.type
_entity.pdbx_description
1 polymer ?
#
loop_
_entity_poly.entity_id
_entity_poly.type
_entity_poly.pdbx_seq_one_letter_code
_entity_poly.pdbx_strand_id
1 'polypeptide(L)'
;MKPIWIVDDDQSIRFVLEKALLRENLPTRSFTSAPEVLKALNEPNDADGPQILVSDIRMPGGSGLDLLEKVKERFPTLPVIIMTAFSDLDSAVAAFQGGAFEYLPKPFDLTKAVELIRRAVDESQREEVSEERLSAAPEMLGQAPAMQDVFRAIGRLSQSQVTVLITGESGTGKELVARALHKH
;
A
#
# COMPACT_ATOMS: atom_id res chain seq x y z
N MET A 1 -22.08 -2.61 -1.49
CA MET A 1 -20.62 -2.72 -1.29
C MET A 1 -19.97 -1.51 -1.90
N LYS A 2 -19.11 -0.84 -1.15
CA LYS A 2 -18.34 0.30 -1.67
C LYS A 2 -17.35 -0.18 -2.73
N PRO A 3 -17.14 0.58 -3.81
CA PRO A 3 -16.24 0.17 -4.88
C PRO A 3 -14.77 0.22 -4.45
N ILE A 4 -13.94 -0.62 -5.05
CA ILE A 4 -12.48 -0.51 -5.00
C ILE A 4 -12.06 0.43 -6.13
N TRP A 5 -11.30 1.46 -5.80
CA TRP A 5 -10.81 2.41 -6.80
C TRP A 5 -9.41 2.00 -7.24
N ILE A 6 -9.18 1.94 -8.54
CA ILE A 6 -7.90 1.56 -9.14
C ILE A 6 -7.39 2.75 -9.93
N VAL A 7 -6.15 3.14 -9.70
CA VAL A 7 -5.48 4.27 -10.35
C VAL A 7 -4.16 3.75 -10.88
N ASP A 8 -4.01 3.79 -12.19
CA ASP A 8 -2.83 3.35 -12.90
C ASP A 8 -2.87 4.05 -14.26
N ASP A 9 -1.76 4.36 -14.90
CA ASP A 9 -1.80 4.89 -16.27
C ASP A 9 -1.90 3.75 -17.30
N ASP A 10 -1.41 2.55 -16.96
CA ASP A 10 -1.44 1.36 -17.82
C ASP A 10 -2.84 0.73 -17.88
N GLN A 11 -3.48 0.84 -19.05
CA GLN A 11 -4.78 0.25 -19.32
C GLN A 11 -4.81 -1.28 -19.12
N SER A 12 -3.71 -1.98 -19.42
CA SER A 12 -3.60 -3.43 -19.30
C SER A 12 -3.71 -3.84 -17.84
N ILE A 13 -3.03 -3.13 -16.95
CA ILE A 13 -3.05 -3.40 -15.52
C ILE A 13 -4.43 -3.15 -14.94
N ARG A 14 -5.05 -2.01 -15.27
CA ARG A 14 -6.43 -1.71 -14.84
C ARG A 14 -7.41 -2.79 -15.32
N PHE A 15 -7.37 -3.15 -16.60
CA PHE A 15 -8.27 -4.15 -17.18
C PHE A 15 -8.13 -5.51 -16.49
N VAL A 16 -6.90 -5.97 -16.27
CA VAL A 16 -6.67 -7.29 -15.66
C VAL A 16 -7.09 -7.29 -14.19
N LEU A 17 -6.81 -6.24 -13.42
CA LEU A 17 -7.27 -6.09 -12.04
C LEU A 17 -8.80 -6.01 -11.94
N GLU A 18 -9.45 -5.21 -12.78
CA GLU A 18 -10.91 -5.13 -12.87
C GLU A 18 -11.52 -6.51 -13.15
N LYS A 19 -10.97 -7.26 -14.11
CA LYS A 19 -11.46 -8.61 -14.42
C LYS A 19 -11.26 -9.59 -13.27
N ALA A 20 -10.14 -9.49 -12.54
CA ALA A 20 -9.87 -10.33 -11.38
C ALA A 20 -10.85 -10.01 -10.24
N LEU A 21 -11.07 -8.73 -9.92
CA LEU A 21 -11.95 -8.29 -8.85
C LEU A 21 -13.43 -8.53 -9.15
N LEU A 22 -13.84 -8.37 -10.42
CA LEU A 22 -15.20 -8.68 -10.86
C LEU A 22 -15.56 -10.15 -10.69
N ARG A 23 -14.60 -11.08 -10.90
CA ARG A 23 -14.80 -12.52 -10.64
C ARG A 23 -15.08 -12.82 -9.17
N GLU A 24 -14.62 -11.96 -8.27
CA GLU A 24 -14.84 -12.06 -6.83
C GLU A 24 -16.04 -11.22 -6.36
N ASN A 25 -16.89 -10.73 -7.28
CA ASN A 25 -18.03 -9.85 -7.01
C ASN A 25 -17.66 -8.54 -6.26
N LEU A 26 -16.42 -8.07 -6.40
CA LEU A 26 -15.98 -6.81 -5.83
C LEU A 26 -16.18 -5.69 -6.87
N PRO A 27 -17.05 -4.69 -6.60
CA PRO A 27 -17.26 -3.59 -7.53
C PRO A 27 -16.00 -2.74 -7.65
N THR A 28 -15.64 -2.33 -8.87
CA THR A 28 -14.43 -1.54 -9.14
C THR A 28 -14.74 -0.28 -9.91
N ARG A 29 -13.94 0.77 -9.68
CA ARG A 29 -13.91 1.99 -10.51
C ARG A 29 -12.46 2.32 -10.84
N SER A 30 -12.17 2.52 -12.11
CA SER A 30 -10.81 2.77 -12.60
C SER A 30 -10.61 4.23 -12.98
N PHE A 31 -9.41 4.74 -12.73
CA PHE A 31 -8.97 6.08 -13.06
C PHE A 31 -7.62 6.01 -13.78
N THR A 32 -7.35 7.00 -14.62
CA THR A 32 -6.08 7.04 -15.38
C THR A 32 -5.08 8.00 -14.77
N SER A 33 -5.48 8.80 -13.77
CA SER A 33 -4.62 9.80 -13.14
C SER A 33 -5.07 10.17 -11.72
N ALA A 34 -4.11 10.59 -10.90
CA ALA A 34 -4.38 11.04 -9.52
C ALA A 34 -5.35 12.24 -9.40
N PRO A 35 -5.33 13.26 -10.29
CA PRO A 35 -6.28 14.37 -10.21
C PRO A 35 -7.75 13.96 -10.38
N GLU A 36 -8.03 12.96 -11.23
CA GLU A 36 -9.40 12.45 -11.41
C GLU A 36 -9.93 11.79 -10.15
N VAL A 37 -9.07 11.09 -9.41
CA VAL A 37 -9.39 10.46 -8.13
C VAL A 37 -9.74 11.50 -7.08
N LEU A 38 -8.91 12.53 -6.94
CA LEU A 38 -9.16 13.62 -5.99
C LEU A 38 -10.46 14.36 -6.32
N LYS A 39 -10.77 14.53 -7.61
CA LYS A 39 -12.04 15.11 -8.05
C LYS A 39 -13.21 14.20 -7.69
N ALA A 40 -13.13 12.90 -7.95
CA ALA A 40 -14.17 11.94 -7.60
C ALA A 40 -14.39 11.85 -6.08
N LEU A 41 -13.33 11.92 -5.26
CA LEU A 41 -13.45 12.00 -3.80
C LEU A 41 -14.14 13.28 -3.29
N ASN A 42 -14.20 14.33 -4.12
CA ASN A 42 -14.89 15.59 -3.80
C ASN A 42 -16.34 15.64 -4.30
N GLU A 43 -16.76 14.69 -5.14
CA GLU A 43 -18.09 14.74 -5.73
C GLU A 43 -19.14 14.23 -4.72
N PRO A 44 -20.22 14.99 -4.47
CA PRO A 44 -21.22 14.67 -3.43
C PRO A 44 -22.08 13.42 -3.76
N ASN A 45 -22.03 12.90 -4.98
CA ASN A 45 -22.74 11.69 -5.38
C ASN A 45 -21.97 10.40 -5.01
N ASP A 46 -20.65 10.49 -4.80
CA ASP A 46 -19.81 9.41 -4.30
C ASP A 46 -19.65 9.50 -2.77
N ALA A 47 -20.70 9.93 -2.06
CA ALA A 47 -20.69 10.21 -0.62
C ALA A 47 -20.22 9.04 0.27
N ASP A 48 -20.17 7.83 -0.27
CA ASP A 48 -19.62 6.66 0.41
C ASP A 48 -18.12 6.43 0.18
N GLY A 49 -17.51 7.06 -0.82
CA GLY A 49 -16.11 6.90 -1.19
C GLY A 49 -15.73 5.47 -1.60
N PRO A 50 -14.46 5.24 -1.99
CA PRO A 50 -13.96 3.89 -2.14
C PRO A 50 -13.91 3.14 -0.81
N GLN A 51 -14.00 1.82 -0.85
CA GLN A 51 -13.60 1.00 0.29
C GLN A 51 -12.09 0.91 0.41
N ILE A 52 -11.40 0.86 -0.74
CA ILE A 52 -9.96 0.75 -0.86
C ILE A 52 -9.54 1.56 -2.08
N LEU A 53 -8.42 2.24 -1.98
CA LEU A 53 -7.73 2.86 -3.11
C LEU A 53 -6.49 2.05 -3.47
N VAL A 54 -6.35 1.64 -4.73
CA VAL A 54 -5.16 1.00 -5.28
C VAL A 54 -4.53 1.98 -6.26
N SER A 55 -3.33 2.48 -6.01
CA SER A 55 -2.70 3.51 -6.85
C SER A 55 -1.30 3.13 -7.27
N ASP A 56 -0.95 3.35 -8.54
CA ASP A 56 0.45 3.35 -8.98
C ASP A 56 1.22 4.54 -8.40
N ILE A 57 2.51 4.37 -8.10
CA ILE A 57 3.40 5.45 -7.61
C ILE A 57 3.69 6.45 -8.72
N ARG A 58 3.97 5.98 -9.93
CA ARG A 58 4.37 6.86 -11.03
C ARG A 58 3.26 6.91 -12.07
N MET A 59 2.62 8.07 -12.18
CA MET A 59 1.66 8.33 -13.23
C MET A 59 1.99 9.66 -13.92
N PRO A 60 1.70 9.82 -15.23
CA PRO A 60 1.79 11.10 -15.89
C PRO A 60 0.87 12.13 -15.21
N GLY A 61 1.42 13.28 -14.80
CA GLY A 61 0.64 14.37 -14.20
C GLY A 61 0.45 14.32 -12.68
N GLY A 62 1.13 13.42 -11.96
CA GLY A 62 1.20 13.42 -10.50
C GLY A 62 1.79 12.13 -9.91
N SER A 63 2.28 12.20 -8.66
CA SER A 63 2.76 11.02 -7.94
C SER A 63 1.62 10.34 -7.18
N GLY A 64 1.60 9.00 -7.18
CA GLY A 64 0.73 8.21 -6.30
C GLY A 64 1.02 8.43 -4.81
N LEU A 65 2.22 8.89 -4.47
CA LEU A 65 2.56 9.30 -3.11
C LEU A 65 1.89 10.62 -2.73
N ASP A 66 1.88 11.61 -3.62
CA ASP A 66 1.16 12.88 -3.38
C ASP A 66 -0.36 12.62 -3.27
N LEU A 67 -0.87 11.64 -4.01
CA LEU A 67 -2.25 11.19 -3.89
C LEU A 67 -2.49 10.56 -2.52
N LEU A 68 -1.60 9.66 -2.09
CA LEU A 68 -1.67 9.01 -0.79
C LEU A 68 -1.72 10.03 0.35
N GLU A 69 -0.80 11.00 0.36
CA GLU A 69 -0.76 12.05 1.40
C GLU A 69 -2.10 12.79 1.48
N LYS A 70 -2.58 13.31 0.35
CA LYS A 70 -3.85 14.06 0.29
C LYS A 70 -5.06 13.21 0.68
N VAL A 71 -5.03 11.94 0.34
CA VAL A 71 -6.10 10.99 0.69
C VAL A 71 -6.07 10.71 2.18
N LYS A 72 -4.90 10.46 2.77
CA LYS A 72 -4.73 10.13 4.19
C LYS A 72 -4.97 11.32 5.11
N GLU A 73 -4.67 12.55 4.67
CA GLU A 73 -5.04 13.76 5.40
C GLU A 73 -6.55 13.92 5.56
N ARG A 74 -7.33 13.49 4.56
CA ARG A 74 -8.79 13.71 4.52
C ARG A 74 -9.61 12.49 4.91
N PHE A 75 -9.09 11.30 4.61
CA PHE A 75 -9.68 10.00 4.86
C PHE A 75 -8.63 9.07 5.51
N PRO A 76 -8.28 9.29 6.79
CA PRO A 76 -7.21 8.55 7.46
C PRO A 76 -7.44 7.04 7.49
N THR A 77 -8.72 6.65 7.63
CA THR A 77 -9.18 5.25 7.72
C THR A 77 -9.32 4.56 6.37
N LEU A 78 -9.18 5.27 5.25
CA LEU A 78 -9.26 4.64 3.93
C LEU A 78 -7.98 3.83 3.67
N PRO A 79 -8.04 2.50 3.50
CA PRO A 79 -6.87 1.72 3.14
C PRO A 79 -6.41 2.09 1.73
N VAL A 80 -5.12 2.39 1.60
CA VAL A 80 -4.50 2.71 0.31
C VAL A 80 -3.41 1.69 0.02
N ILE A 81 -3.54 0.96 -1.09
CA ILE A 81 -2.53 0.03 -1.58
C ILE A 81 -1.75 0.71 -2.68
N ILE A 82 -0.42 0.68 -2.59
CA ILE A 82 0.44 1.31 -3.57
C ILE A 82 1.05 0.26 -4.49
N MET A 83 0.88 0.42 -5.80
CA MET A 83 1.51 -0.38 -6.84
C MET A 83 2.74 0.34 -7.37
N THR A 84 3.78 -0.39 -7.79
CA THR A 84 4.91 0.22 -8.52
C THR A 84 5.65 -0.81 -9.35
N ALA A 85 6.20 -0.38 -10.47
CA ALA A 85 7.12 -1.18 -11.30
C ALA A 85 8.59 -1.04 -10.89
N PHE A 86 8.91 -0.10 -10.02
CA PHE A 86 10.27 0.15 -9.58
C PHE A 86 10.45 -0.34 -8.14
N SER A 87 11.46 -1.17 -7.92
CA SER A 87 11.87 -1.66 -6.60
C SER A 87 12.74 -0.63 -5.86
N ASP A 88 12.48 0.67 -6.05
CA ASP A 88 13.17 1.73 -5.33
C ASP A 88 12.63 1.83 -3.90
N LEU A 89 13.52 1.55 -2.96
CA LEU A 89 13.26 1.58 -1.53
C LEU A 89 12.65 2.91 -1.08
N ASP A 90 13.13 4.03 -1.63
CA ASP A 90 12.68 5.37 -1.26
C ASP A 90 11.17 5.56 -1.49
N SER A 91 10.65 5.02 -2.60
CA SER A 91 9.24 5.13 -2.97
C SER A 91 8.36 4.21 -2.12
N ALA A 92 8.82 3.00 -1.83
CA ALA A 92 8.11 2.06 -0.95
C ALA A 92 8.06 2.57 0.50
N VAL A 93 9.17 3.11 1.00
CA VAL A 93 9.25 3.72 2.33
C VAL A 93 8.35 4.95 2.40
N ALA A 94 8.40 5.84 1.42
CA ALA A 94 7.54 7.02 1.37
C ALA A 94 6.04 6.63 1.36
N ALA A 95 5.67 5.54 0.68
CA ALA A 95 4.31 5.01 0.71
C ALA A 95 3.88 4.57 2.12
N PHE A 96 4.69 3.77 2.82
CA PHE A 96 4.34 3.37 4.19
C PHE A 96 4.35 4.55 5.17
N GLN A 97 5.29 5.50 5.02
CA GLN A 97 5.34 6.72 5.83
C GLN A 97 4.11 7.61 5.60
N GLY A 98 3.64 7.70 4.36
CA GLY A 98 2.40 8.40 3.99
C GLY A 98 1.13 7.69 4.43
N GLY A 99 1.23 6.52 5.08
CA GLY A 99 0.08 5.78 5.62
C GLY A 99 -0.56 4.78 4.66
N ALA A 100 0.18 4.30 3.64
CA ALA A 100 -0.29 3.19 2.82
C ALA A 100 -0.54 1.95 3.69
N PHE A 101 -1.64 1.26 3.41
CA PHE A 101 -2.01 0.00 4.04
C PHE A 101 -1.02 -1.09 3.66
N GLU A 102 -0.78 -1.25 2.36
CA GLU A 102 0.20 -2.20 1.87
C GLU A 102 0.71 -1.81 0.48
N TYR A 103 1.72 -2.54 0.02
CA TYR A 103 2.42 -2.29 -1.21
C TYR A 103 2.42 -3.54 -2.10
N LEU A 104 2.25 -3.35 -3.41
CA LEU A 104 2.14 -4.41 -4.41
C LEU A 104 3.16 -4.18 -5.56
N PRO A 105 4.29 -4.94 -5.59
CA PRO A 105 5.29 -4.78 -6.64
C PRO A 105 4.80 -5.35 -7.99
N LYS A 106 5.03 -4.62 -9.08
CA LYS A 106 4.86 -5.12 -10.46
C LYS A 106 6.16 -5.78 -10.93
N PRO A 107 6.12 -6.95 -11.59
CA PRO A 107 4.93 -7.74 -11.90
C PRO A 107 4.39 -8.47 -10.66
N PHE A 108 3.07 -8.45 -10.47
CA PHE A 108 2.39 -9.15 -9.40
C PHE A 108 1.55 -10.32 -9.92
N ASP A 109 1.28 -11.27 -9.02
CA ASP A 109 0.27 -12.30 -9.22
C ASP A 109 -1.12 -11.75 -8.88
N LEU A 110 -2.10 -11.97 -9.75
CA LEU A 110 -3.47 -11.48 -9.56
C LEU A 110 -4.15 -12.10 -8.36
N THR A 111 -3.89 -13.38 -8.06
CA THR A 111 -4.43 -14.05 -6.88
C THR A 111 -3.92 -13.37 -5.61
N LYS A 112 -2.61 -13.04 -5.57
CA LYS A 112 -2.02 -12.32 -4.43
C LYS A 112 -2.58 -10.90 -4.29
N ALA A 113 -2.79 -10.19 -5.40
CA ALA A 113 -3.37 -8.85 -5.38
C ALA A 113 -4.81 -8.87 -4.82
N VAL A 114 -5.62 -9.83 -5.27
CA VAL A 114 -7.00 -10.02 -4.80
C VAL A 114 -7.04 -10.40 -3.32
N GLU A 115 -6.17 -11.30 -2.85
CA GLU A 115 -6.07 -11.66 -1.43
C GLU A 115 -5.72 -10.45 -0.56
N LEU A 116 -4.77 -9.63 -1.00
CA LEU A 116 -4.34 -8.42 -0.31
C LEU A 116 -5.47 -7.39 -0.24
N ILE A 117 -6.20 -7.19 -1.34
CA ILE A 117 -7.38 -6.32 -1.39
C ILE A 117 -8.47 -6.84 -0.45
N ARG A 118 -8.75 -8.16 -0.43
CA ARG A 118 -9.72 -8.75 0.52
C ARG A 118 -9.35 -8.50 1.96
N ARG A 119 -8.07 -8.69 2.30
CA ARG A 119 -7.59 -8.42 3.65
C ARG A 119 -7.78 -6.95 4.02
N ALA A 120 -7.48 -6.03 3.11
CA ALA A 120 -7.73 -4.60 3.32
C ALA A 120 -9.24 -4.28 3.47
N VAL A 121 -10.12 -4.99 2.76
CA VAL A 121 -11.58 -4.84 2.86
C VAL A 121 -12.05 -5.26 4.25
N ASP A 122 -11.57 -6.42 4.71
CA ASP A 122 -11.92 -6.98 6.03
C ASP A 122 -11.36 -6.13 7.18
N GLU A 123 -10.17 -5.55 7.00
CA GLU A 123 -9.53 -4.69 8.00
C GLU A 123 -10.20 -3.31 8.07
N SER A 124 -10.59 -2.73 6.93
CA SER A 124 -11.45 -1.53 6.86
C SER A 124 -12.79 -1.72 7.57
N GLN A 125 -13.37 -2.93 7.54
CA GLN A 125 -14.60 -3.25 8.26
C GLN A 125 -14.37 -3.47 9.76
N ARG A 126 -13.16 -3.81 10.19
CA ARG A 126 -12.79 -3.96 11.61
C ARG A 126 -12.36 -2.64 12.25
N GLU A 127 -11.79 -1.72 11.48
CA GLU A 127 -11.35 -0.40 11.96
C GLU A 127 -12.49 0.57 12.29
N GLU A 128 -13.77 0.22 12.05
CA GLU A 128 -14.91 0.90 12.69
C GLU A 128 -14.91 0.74 14.23
N VAL A 129 -14.01 -0.08 14.81
CA VAL A 129 -13.96 -0.38 16.26
C VAL A 129 -12.63 -0.04 16.94
N SER A 130 -11.57 0.38 16.22
CA SER A 130 -10.28 0.67 16.90
C SER A 130 -9.42 1.66 16.11
N GLU A 131 -9.60 2.94 16.40
CA GLU A 131 -8.56 3.95 16.18
C GLU A 131 -7.33 3.56 17.02
N GLU A 132 -6.14 3.42 16.40
CA GLU A 132 -4.88 3.98 16.93
C GLU A 132 -3.59 3.52 16.19
N ARG A 133 -2.79 4.54 15.79
CA ARG A 133 -1.31 4.63 15.65
C ARG A 133 -0.71 4.30 14.27
N LEU A 134 -0.14 5.25 13.49
CA LEU A 134 0.99 6.22 13.63
C LEU A 134 2.42 5.68 13.32
N SER A 135 2.95 6.15 12.17
CA SER A 135 4.29 6.69 11.84
C SER A 135 5.61 5.88 11.94
N ALA A 136 6.17 5.57 10.75
CA ALA A 136 7.51 5.88 10.17
C ALA A 136 8.86 5.50 10.88
N ALA A 137 9.77 4.78 10.16
CA ALA A 137 10.83 5.31 9.24
C ALA A 137 11.84 4.18 8.65
N PRO A 138 13.00 4.45 7.94
CA PRO A 138 13.73 3.65 6.88
C PRO A 138 14.84 2.47 6.99
N GLU A 139 15.33 2.10 5.80
CA GLU A 139 16.75 1.89 5.39
C GLU A 139 17.43 0.49 5.34
N MET A 140 16.96 -0.49 4.51
CA MET A 140 17.75 -1.67 4.02
C MET A 140 17.38 -2.20 2.64
N LEU A 141 18.37 -2.79 1.95
CA LEU A 141 18.29 -3.29 0.58
C LEU A 141 18.02 -4.82 0.52
N GLY A 142 17.11 -5.26 -0.36
CA GLY A 142 16.78 -6.69 -0.53
C GLY A 142 15.61 -6.97 -1.49
N GLN A 143 15.90 -7.33 -2.74
CA GLN A 143 14.89 -7.55 -3.80
C GLN A 143 14.24 -8.95 -3.78
N ALA A 144 14.72 -9.89 -2.97
CA ALA A 144 14.17 -11.24 -2.91
C ALA A 144 12.83 -11.28 -2.15
N PRO A 145 11.89 -12.19 -2.47
CA PRO A 145 10.62 -12.34 -1.74
C PRO A 145 10.82 -12.50 -0.22
N ALA A 146 11.84 -13.27 0.19
CA ALA A 146 12.19 -13.44 1.59
C ALA A 146 12.62 -12.11 2.26
N MET A 147 13.21 -11.18 1.51
CA MET A 147 13.58 -9.86 2.03
C MET A 147 12.38 -8.91 2.14
N GLN A 148 11.34 -9.08 1.31
CA GLN A 148 10.10 -8.32 1.46
C GLN A 148 9.38 -8.66 2.77
N ASP A 149 9.37 -9.94 3.16
CA ASP A 149 8.84 -10.37 4.46
C ASP A 149 9.65 -9.80 5.63
N VAL A 150 10.98 -9.73 5.48
CA VAL A 150 11.87 -9.08 6.45
C VAL A 150 11.56 -7.58 6.56
N PHE A 151 11.34 -6.86 5.46
CA PHE A 151 10.97 -5.44 5.49
C PHE A 151 9.61 -5.18 6.13
N ARG A 152 8.61 -6.02 5.81
CA ARG A 152 7.30 -5.97 6.45
C ARG A 152 7.42 -6.19 7.96
N ALA A 153 8.27 -7.12 8.39
CA ALA A 153 8.51 -7.37 9.81
C ALA A 153 9.21 -6.19 10.50
N ILE A 154 10.23 -5.60 9.85
CA ILE A 154 10.94 -4.42 10.38
C ILE A 154 9.97 -3.26 10.57
N GLY A 155 9.19 -2.89 9.54
CA GLY A 155 8.24 -1.78 9.62
C GLY A 155 7.15 -1.98 10.68
N ARG A 156 6.72 -3.23 10.92
CA ARG A 156 5.76 -3.55 11.98
C ARG A 156 6.36 -3.49 13.38
N LEU A 157 7.63 -3.86 13.52
CA LEU A 157 8.29 -4.02 14.83
C LEU A 157 9.03 -2.78 15.31
N SER A 158 9.43 -1.88 14.43
CA SER A 158 10.22 -0.70 14.77
C SER A 158 9.50 0.22 15.77
N GLN A 159 8.16 0.26 15.71
CA GLN A 159 7.30 1.01 16.64
C GLN A 159 6.97 0.26 17.95
N SER A 160 7.53 -0.93 18.17
CA SER A 160 7.22 -1.79 19.32
C SER A 160 8.43 -1.94 20.26
N GLN A 161 8.21 -1.93 21.58
CA GLN A 161 9.27 -2.11 22.58
C GLN A 161 9.66 -3.58 22.83
N VAL A 162 9.37 -4.48 21.88
CA VAL A 162 9.64 -5.92 22.04
C VAL A 162 11.09 -6.26 21.68
N THR A 163 11.66 -7.24 22.38
CA THR A 163 13.01 -7.75 22.05
C THR A 163 12.96 -8.65 20.82
N VAL A 164 13.79 -8.35 19.83
CA VAL A 164 13.85 -9.09 18.55
C VAL A 164 15.16 -9.86 18.44
N LEU A 165 15.10 -11.12 17.99
CA LEU A 165 16.27 -11.94 17.68
C LEU A 165 16.44 -12.03 16.16
N ILE A 166 17.56 -11.52 15.64
CA ILE A 166 17.89 -11.54 14.22
C ILE A 166 18.91 -12.66 13.95
N THR A 167 18.58 -13.60 13.06
CA THR A 167 19.44 -14.75 12.72
C THR A 167 19.84 -14.74 11.24
N GLY A 168 20.90 -15.48 10.91
CA GLY A 168 21.45 -15.54 9.54
C GLY A 168 22.96 -15.75 9.51
N GLU A 169 23.48 -16.18 8.37
CA GLU A 169 24.91 -16.44 8.14
C GLU A 169 25.76 -15.16 8.19
N SER A 170 27.08 -15.31 8.24
CA SER A 170 27.98 -14.13 8.30
C SER A 170 27.88 -13.31 7.01
N GLY A 171 27.84 -11.98 7.13
CA GLY A 171 27.76 -11.06 5.97
C GLY A 171 26.36 -10.86 5.36
N THR A 172 25.30 -11.48 5.89
CA THR A 172 23.92 -11.35 5.34
C THR A 172 23.18 -10.06 5.72
N GLY A 173 23.86 -9.08 6.32
CA GLY A 173 23.24 -7.79 6.66
C GLY A 173 22.39 -7.78 7.94
N LYS A 174 22.59 -8.70 8.89
CA LYS A 174 21.89 -8.69 10.20
C LYS A 174 22.08 -7.39 10.99
N GLU A 175 23.28 -6.81 10.92
CA GLU A 175 23.61 -5.53 11.55
C GLU A 175 22.93 -4.36 10.88
N LEU A 176 22.69 -4.48 9.57
CA LEU A 176 21.74 -3.63 8.93
C LEU A 176 20.42 -3.88 9.70
N VAL A 177 19.75 -5.04 9.64
CA VAL A 177 18.36 -5.21 10.15
C VAL A 177 18.13 -4.61 11.55
N ALA A 178 19.09 -4.78 12.46
CA ALA A 178 19.08 -4.16 13.78
C ALA A 178 19.05 -2.62 13.76
N ARG A 179 19.83 -1.96 12.90
CA ARG A 179 19.83 -0.49 12.73
C ARG A 179 18.51 0.05 12.19
N ALA A 180 17.83 -0.65 11.29
CA ALA A 180 16.53 -0.20 10.79
C ALA A 180 15.47 -0.33 11.88
N LEU A 181 15.49 -1.41 12.65
CA LEU A 181 14.62 -1.54 13.84
C LEU A 181 14.89 -0.48 14.91
N HIS A 182 16.11 0.08 14.96
CA HIS A 182 16.49 1.05 15.99
C HIS A 182 16.29 2.50 15.55
N LYS A 183 16.44 2.81 14.26
CA LYS A 183 16.37 4.17 13.73
C LYS A 183 14.90 4.61 13.52
N HIS A 184 13.94 3.67 13.60
CA HIS A 184 12.53 3.74 13.19
C HIS A 184 11.62 3.03 14.18
#